data_AF-X4Y1X0-F1
#
_entry.id   AF-X4Y1X0-F1
#
_cell.length_a   1.000
_cell.length_b   1.000
_cell.length_c   1.000
_cell.angle_alpha   90.00
_cell.angle_beta   90.00
_cell.angle_gamma   90.00
#
_symmetry.space_group_name_H-M   'P 1'
#
loop_
_entity.id
_entity.type
_entity.pdbx_description
1 polymer ?
#
loop_
_entity_poly.entity_id
_entity_poly.type
_entity_poly.pdbx_seq_one_letter_code
_entity_poly.pdbx_strand_id
1 'polypeptide(L)'
;RLPLKIARRFFDLQDMLGFDKASKTVEWLLNKSEEAIDEVRRECSAGDNKCPSSASESDVVLSEDMEGERGFSKGEKMKMVRTTLHPLDRDSREK
;
A
#
# COMPACT_ATOMS: atom_id res chain seq x y z
N ARG A 1 -0.77 8.42 4.08
CA ARG A 1 0.54 8.54 3.40
C ARG A 1 1.53 7.63 4.12
N LEU A 2 2.17 6.68 3.42
CA LEU A 2 3.10 5.74 4.06
C LEU A 2 4.49 6.36 4.22
N PRO A 3 5.21 6.12 5.35
CA PRO A 3 6.61 6.51 5.48
C PRO A 3 7.46 5.82 4.41
N LEU A 4 8.50 6.50 3.91
CA LEU A 4 9.30 6.03 2.76
C LEU A 4 9.81 4.59 2.93
N LYS A 5 10.26 4.24 4.13
CA LYS A 5 10.75 2.89 4.46
C LYS A 5 9.66 1.82 4.33
N ILE A 6 8.44 2.16 4.73
CA ILE A 6 7.28 1.25 4.70
C ILE A 6 6.71 1.19 3.29
N ALA A 7 6.62 2.33 2.60
CA ALA A 7 6.18 2.41 1.22
C ALA A 7 7.01 1.50 0.31
N ARG A 8 8.35 1.48 0.46
CA ARG A 8 9.22 0.61 -0.33
C ARG A 8 8.86 -0.87 -0.18
N ARG A 9 8.74 -1.35 1.06
CA ARG A 9 8.36 -2.75 1.34
C ARG A 9 6.95 -3.09 0.86
N PHE A 10 6.04 -2.11 0.93
CA PHE A 10 4.67 -2.27 0.46
C PHE A 10 4.61 -2.44 -1.07
N PHE A 11 5.36 -1.63 -1.83
CA PHE A 11 5.41 -1.74 -3.29
C PHE A 11 6.15 -2.99 -3.76
N ASP A 12 7.26 -3.37 -3.10
CA ASP A 12 7.95 -4.63 -3.39
C ASP A 12 6.99 -5.83 -3.23
N LEU A 13 6.16 -5.82 -2.17
CA LEU A 13 5.13 -6.83 -1.96
C LEU A 13 4.04 -6.80 -3.04
N GLN A 14 3.58 -5.60 -3.42
CA GLN A 14 2.59 -5.43 -4.49
C GLN A 14 3.09 -6.03 -5.82
N ASP A 15 4.36 -5.80 -6.16
CA ASP A 15 5.00 -6.34 -7.36
C ASP A 15 5.13 -7.87 -7.29
N MET A 16 5.51 -8.43 -6.13
CA MET A 16 5.60 -9.88 -5.91
C MET A 16 4.25 -10.58 -6.04
N LEU A 17 3.17 -9.96 -5.57
CA LEU A 17 1.80 -10.47 -5.70
C LEU A 17 1.22 -10.25 -7.10
N GLY A 18 1.86 -9.41 -7.92
CA GLY A 18 1.38 -9.04 -9.25
C GLY A 18 0.10 -8.19 -9.22
N PHE A 19 -0.12 -7.43 -8.15
CA PHE A 19 -1.32 -6.62 -7.99
C PHE A 19 -1.18 -5.24 -8.61
N ASP A 20 -2.13 -4.86 -9.46
CA ASP A 20 -2.17 -3.54 -10.10
C ASP A 20 -2.65 -2.44 -9.13
N LYS A 21 -3.41 -2.82 -8.09
CA LYS A 21 -3.99 -1.90 -7.10
C LYS A 21 -3.47 -2.17 -5.70
N ALA A 22 -3.03 -1.10 -5.03
CA ALA A 22 -2.63 -1.14 -3.62
C ALA A 22 -3.74 -1.69 -2.71
N SER A 23 -5.01 -1.41 -3.02
CA SER A 23 -6.16 -1.90 -2.23
C SER A 23 -6.21 -3.43 -2.14
N LYS A 24 -5.88 -4.14 -3.22
CA LYS A 24 -5.82 -5.61 -3.24
C LYS A 24 -4.68 -6.14 -2.38
N THR A 25 -3.57 -5.41 -2.31
CA THR A 25 -2.43 -5.76 -1.45
C THR A 25 -2.81 -5.61 0.02
N VAL A 26 -3.55 -4.55 0.37
CA VAL A 26 -4.05 -4.34 1.73
C VAL A 26 -5.06 -5.41 2.13
N GLU A 27 -6.02 -5.73 1.25
CA GLU A 27 -6.98 -6.82 1.47
C GLU A 27 -6.27 -8.16 1.68
N TRP A 28 -5.27 -8.47 0.85
CA TRP A 28 -4.46 -9.68 1.00
C TRP A 28 -3.68 -9.70 2.33
N LEU A 29 -3.12 -8.56 2.75
CA LEU A 29 -2.44 -8.45 4.04
C LEU A 29 -3.38 -8.76 5.19
N LEU A 30 -4.59 -8.18 5.19
CA LEU A 30 -5.60 -8.40 6.23
C LEU A 30 -6.01 -9.88 6.30
N ASN A 31 -6.35 -10.47 5.16
CA ASN A 31 -6.75 -11.88 5.05
C ASN A 31 -5.60 -12.83 5.46
N LYS A 32 -4.35 -12.48 5.16
CA LYS A 32 -3.19 -13.30 5.54
C LYS A 32 -2.85 -13.17 7.03
N SER A 33 -3.20 -12.05 7.65
CA SER A 33 -2.96 -11.77 9.07
C SER A 33 -4.11 -12.18 10.00
N GLU A 34 -5.25 -12.62 9.46
CA GLU A 34 -6.44 -12.97 10.26
C GLU A 34 -6.12 -13.95 11.39
N GLU A 35 -5.37 -15.01 11.11
CA GLU A 35 -4.95 -15.99 12.12
C GLU A 35 -4.06 -15.39 13.23
N ALA A 36 -3.16 -14.47 12.87
CA ALA A 36 -2.29 -13.79 13.82
C ALA A 36 -3.04 -12.74 14.66
N ILE A 37 -4.05 -12.09 14.07
CA ILE A 37 -4.94 -11.16 14.78
C ILE A 37 -5.79 -11.93 15.80
N ASP A 38 -6.33 -13.09 15.41
CA ASP A 38 -7.09 -13.95 16.32
C ASP A 38 -6.25 -14.50 17.48
N GLU A 39 -4.99 -14.82 17.22
CA GLU A 39 -4.02 -15.19 18.26
C GLU A 39 -3.84 -14.05 19.27
N VAL A 40 -3.49 -12.84 18.81
CA VAL A 40 -3.34 -11.66 19.69
C VAL A 40 -4.63 -11.32 20.45
N ARG A 41 -5.80 -11.48 19.81
CA ARG A 41 -7.10 -11.24 20.46
C ARG A 41 -7.35 -12.22 21.60
N ARG A 42 -7.01 -13.50 21.40
CA ARG A 42 -7.11 -14.54 22.44
C ARG A 42 -6.14 -14.27 23.58
N GLU A 43 -4.90 -13.90 23.27
CA GLU A 43 -3.88 -13.54 24.26
C GLU A 43 -4.27 -12.30 25.09
N CYS A 44 -4.89 -11.28 24.47
CA CYS A 44 -5.43 -10.12 25.19
C CYS A 44 -6.66 -10.46 26.05
N SER A 45 -7.44 -11.48 25.67
CA SER A 45 -8.66 -11.87 26.39
C SER A 45 -8.39 -12.86 27.53
N ALA A 46 -7.24 -13.56 27.50
CA ALA A 46 -6.83 -14.54 28.48
C ALA A 46 -5.94 -13.91 29.56
N GLY A 47 -6.47 -12.96 30.33
CA GLY A 47 -6.12 -12.71 31.73
C GLY A 47 -4.67 -12.35 32.16
N ASP A 48 -3.66 -12.38 31.30
CA ASP A 48 -2.28 -12.09 31.67
C ASP A 48 -1.83 -10.74 31.09
N ASN A 49 -1.76 -9.77 31.99
CA ASN A 49 -1.52 -8.34 31.83
C ASN A 49 -0.20 -7.98 31.11
N LYS A 50 -0.05 -8.34 29.84
CA LYS A 50 1.08 -7.88 29.01
C LYS A 50 0.63 -7.38 27.65
N CYS A 51 -0.42 -6.58 27.64
CA CYS A 51 -0.59 -5.58 26.59
C CYS A 51 0.58 -4.58 26.68
N PRO A 52 1.32 -4.26 25.60
CA PRO A 52 2.20 -3.09 25.59
C PRO A 52 1.34 -1.82 25.55
N SER A 53 0.71 -1.50 26.69
CA SER A 53 0.02 -0.22 26.88
C SER A 53 1.06 0.82 27.27
N SER A 54 1.51 1.60 26.29
CA SER A 54 2.19 2.89 26.49
C SER A 54 2.24 3.61 25.14
N ALA A 55 1.67 4.79 24.89
CA ALA A 55 0.77 5.68 25.61
C ALA A 55 0.23 6.69 24.58
N SER A 56 -0.89 7.34 24.90
CA SER A 56 -1.39 8.65 24.41
C SER A 56 -2.77 8.59 23.77
N GLU A 57 -3.61 9.44 24.33
CA GLU A 57 -5.06 9.51 24.28
C GLU A 57 -5.56 10.12 22.97
N SER A 58 -6.56 9.50 22.33
CA SER A 58 -7.40 10.09 21.29
C SER A 58 -8.63 9.19 21.10
N ASP A 59 -9.76 9.63 21.64
CA ASP A 59 -11.07 9.00 21.49
C ASP A 59 -11.48 9.02 20.00
N VAL A 60 -11.63 7.84 19.38
CA VAL A 60 -12.30 7.70 18.09
C VAL A 60 -13.27 6.54 18.21
N VAL A 61 -14.52 6.89 18.51
CA VAL A 61 -15.70 6.05 18.35
C VAL A 61 -15.68 5.47 16.94
N LEU A 62 -15.38 4.18 16.84
CA LEU A 62 -15.59 3.40 15.62
C LEU A 62 -17.08 3.05 15.57
N SER A 63 -17.87 3.91 14.94
CA SER A 63 -19.21 3.52 14.47
C SER A 63 -19.03 2.66 13.23
N GLU A 64 -19.33 1.38 13.38
CA GLU A 64 -19.47 0.43 12.28
C GLU A 64 -20.75 0.75 11.50
N ASP A 65 -20.60 1.19 10.26
CA ASP A 65 -21.59 0.96 9.20
C ASP A 65 -20.90 1.25 7.85
N MET A 66 -20.53 0.18 7.13
CA MET A 66 -20.11 0.27 5.73
C MET A 66 -20.95 -0.69 4.90
N GLU A 67 -22.18 -0.28 4.61
CA GLU A 67 -22.78 -0.59 3.32
C GLU A 67 -22.24 0.39 2.29
N GLY A 68 -21.60 -0.14 1.24
CA GLY A 68 -20.94 0.67 0.23
C GLY A 68 -20.56 -0.12 -1.00
N GLU A 69 -21.56 -0.68 -1.70
CA GLU A 69 -21.40 -0.95 -3.13
C GLU A 69 -20.91 0.32 -3.83
N ARG A 70 -19.75 0.25 -4.48
CA ARG A 70 -19.44 1.10 -5.64
C ARG A 70 -18.36 0.44 -6.47
N GLY A 71 -18.79 -0.33 -7.45
CA GLY A 71 -17.99 -0.52 -8.66
C GLY A 71 -17.63 0.85 -9.24
N PHE A 72 -16.37 1.02 -9.64
CA PHE A 72 -15.99 2.12 -10.51
C PHE A 72 -15.08 1.64 -11.63
N SER A 73 -15.55 2.02 -12.81
CA SER A 73 -15.20 1.58 -14.14
C SER A 73 -13.94 2.30 -14.66
N LYS A 74 -13.15 1.55 -15.44
CA LYS A 74 -12.44 1.93 -16.67
C LYS A 74 -11.69 3.28 -16.75
N GLY A 75 -10.38 3.18 -17.07
CA GLY A 75 -9.50 4.26 -17.54
C GLY A 75 -8.24 4.33 -16.68
N GLU A 76 -7.00 4.32 -17.16
CA GLU A 76 -6.44 4.97 -18.33
C GLU A 76 -5.05 4.37 -18.61
N LYS A 77 -4.73 4.03 -19.87
CA LYS A 77 -3.39 3.53 -20.22
C LYS A 77 -2.43 4.70 -20.39
N MET A 78 -1.59 4.95 -19.40
CA MET A 78 -0.46 5.85 -19.55
C MET A 78 0.64 5.18 -20.40
N LYS A 79 0.89 5.72 -21.59
CA LYS A 79 1.94 5.25 -22.50
C LYS A 79 3.27 5.87 -22.09
N MET A 80 4.23 5.03 -21.71
CA MET A 80 5.60 5.47 -21.42
C MET A 80 6.31 5.82 -22.73
N VAL A 81 6.45 7.12 -23.03
CA VAL A 81 7.27 7.60 -24.14
C VAL A 81 8.74 7.44 -23.75
N ARG A 82 9.45 6.60 -24.49
CA ARG A 82 10.91 6.45 -24.39
C ARG A 82 11.57 7.67 -25.02
N THR A 83 12.23 8.49 -24.21
CA THR A 83 13.10 9.57 -24.71
C THR A 83 14.39 8.95 -25.25
N THR A 84 14.39 8.63 -26.53
CA THR A 84 15.63 8.40 -27.29
C THR A 84 15.93 9.67 -28.07
N LEU A 85 16.72 10.58 -27.48
CA LEU A 85 17.34 11.66 -28.23
C LEU A 85 18.70 11.18 -28.74
N HIS A 86 18.72 10.78 -30.01
CA HIS A 86 19.95 10.52 -30.75
C HIS A 86 20.70 11.85 -31.00
N PRO A 87 22.05 11.87 -30.89
CA PRO A 87 22.89 13.02 -31.23
C PRO A 87 22.69 13.43 -32.69
N LEU A 88 22.46 14.72 -32.94
CA LEU A 88 22.57 15.29 -34.28
C LEU A 88 23.90 16.02 -34.37
N ASP A 89 24.87 15.37 -35.01
CA ASP A 89 26.04 16.00 -35.58
C ASP A 89 25.60 17.18 -36.46
N ARG A 90 26.01 18.40 -36.10
CA ARG A 90 25.89 19.58 -36.95
C ARG A 90 27.28 20.09 -37.33
N ASP A 91 27.73 19.50 -38.42
CA ASP A 91 28.50 20.04 -39.54
C ASP A 91 29.24 21.37 -39.36
N SER A 92 30.55 21.23 -39.48
CA SER A 92 31.53 22.13 -40.11
C SER A 92 30.96 23.23 -41.02
N ARG A 93 31.29 24.51 -40.75
CA ARG A 93 31.69 25.42 -41.82
C ARG A 93 32.62 26.54 -41.32
N GLU A 94 33.84 26.41 -41.81
CA GLU A 94 34.93 27.38 -41.98
C GLU A 94 34.49 28.83 -42.19
N LYS A 95 35.15 29.74 -41.47
CA LYS A 95 35.44 31.10 -41.93
C LYS A 95 36.66 31.66 -41.21
#